data_AF-A0A2E0J1R1-F1
#
_entry.id   AF-A0A2E0J1R1-F1
#
_cell.length_a   1.000
_cell.length_b   1.000
_cell.length_c   1.000
_cell.angle_alpha   90.00
_cell.angle_beta   90.00
_cell.angle_gamma   90.00
#
_symmetry.space_group_name_H-M   'P 1'
#
loop_
_entity.id
_entity.type
_entity.pdbx_description
1 polymer ?
#
loop_
_entity_poly.entity_id
_entity_poly.type
_entity_poly.pdbx_seq_one_letter_code
_entity_poly.pdbx_strand_id
1 'polypeptide(L)'
;MKMLRTHAIASLSPHRLPTLGQRANTARRLKTKDRDAQRMRVWQSDPRCAGCGAIVAYEQFELDHVQPLSDGGSTDDSNTQALCIPCHREKTNAEVSERAKRRAGSSIYG
;
A
#
# COMPACT_ATOMS: atom_id res chain seq x y z
N MET A 1 25.66 23.91 53.55
CA MET A 1 24.38 24.07 52.83
C MET A 1 24.67 24.09 51.34
N LYS A 2 24.39 23.01 50.59
CA LYS A 2 24.54 22.96 49.12
C LYS A 2 23.15 22.80 48.51
N MET A 3 22.73 23.80 47.75
CA MET A 3 21.46 23.87 47.04
C MET A 3 21.40 22.77 45.96
N LEU A 4 20.41 21.88 46.02
CA LEU A 4 20.14 20.91 44.95
C LEU A 4 19.39 21.62 43.81
N ARG A 5 19.98 21.58 42.61
CA ARG A 5 19.35 22.05 41.37
C ARG A 5 18.23 21.09 40.98
N THR A 6 17.01 21.58 40.90
CA THR A 6 15.88 20.85 40.32
C THR A 6 16.03 20.84 38.79
N HIS A 7 16.16 19.64 38.21
CA HIS A 7 16.07 19.48 36.76
C HIS A 7 14.60 19.44 36.35
N ALA A 8 14.19 20.37 35.50
CA ALA A 8 12.88 20.35 34.86
C ALA A 8 12.80 19.16 33.90
N ILE A 9 11.86 18.25 34.19
CA ILE A 9 11.48 17.15 33.30
C ILE A 9 10.77 17.75 32.08
N ALA A 10 11.36 17.58 30.89
CA ALA A 10 10.76 18.00 29.64
C ALA A 10 9.41 17.28 29.46
N SER A 11 8.34 18.07 29.32
CA SER A 11 7.00 17.59 28.98
C SER A 11 7.05 16.83 27.65
N LEU A 12 6.82 15.52 27.70
CA LEU A 12 6.69 14.69 26.51
C LEU A 12 5.35 15.01 25.84
N SER A 13 5.42 15.55 24.63
CA SER A 13 4.27 15.89 23.79
C SER A 13 3.41 14.64 23.48
N PRO A 14 2.07 14.69 23.60
CA PRO A 14 1.20 13.51 23.45
C PRO A 14 0.97 13.07 22.01
N HIS A 15 1.53 13.74 21.01
CA HIS A 15 1.23 13.46 19.60
C HIS A 15 2.32 12.66 18.89
N ARG A 16 2.29 11.33 19.09
CA ARG A 16 2.56 10.26 18.09
C ARG A 16 2.69 8.91 18.80
N LEU A 17 1.60 8.43 19.37
CA LEU A 17 1.50 7.00 19.64
C LEU A 17 0.82 6.35 18.42
N PRO A 18 1.48 5.40 17.73
CA PRO A 18 0.81 4.61 16.71
C PRO A 18 -0.33 3.83 17.39
N THR A 19 -1.53 3.93 16.85
CA THR A 19 -2.70 3.17 17.34
C THR A 19 -2.38 1.68 17.32
N LEU A 20 -2.53 1.01 18.47
CA LEU A 20 -2.47 -0.45 18.64
C LEU A 20 -3.50 -1.11 17.70
N GLY A 21 -3.08 -1.43 16.48
CA GLY A 21 -3.95 -1.93 15.41
C GLY A 21 -3.31 -1.81 14.03
N GLN A 22 -2.37 -0.87 13.85
CA GLN A 22 -1.54 -0.81 12.66
C GLN A 22 -0.40 -1.84 12.79
N ARG A 23 -0.68 -3.11 12.49
CA ARG A 23 0.40 -4.04 12.18
C ARG A 23 1.15 -3.44 10.98
N ALA A 24 2.40 -3.05 11.20
CA ALA A 24 3.31 -2.69 10.12
C ALA A 24 3.25 -3.83 9.08
N ASN A 25 2.90 -3.51 7.83
CA ASN A 25 2.76 -4.53 6.81
C ASN A 25 4.10 -5.28 6.66
N THR A 26 4.12 -6.56 7.06
CA THR A 26 5.29 -7.43 6.97
C THR A 26 5.45 -8.06 5.58
N ALA A 27 4.48 -7.83 4.67
CA ALA A 27 4.57 -8.26 3.29
C ALA A 27 5.74 -7.56 2.61
N ARG A 28 6.88 -8.26 2.55
CA ARG A 28 8.07 -7.78 1.89
C ARG A 28 7.77 -7.70 0.39
N ARG A 29 7.98 -6.51 -0.21
CA ARG A 29 7.93 -6.36 -1.66
C ARG A 29 8.83 -7.43 -2.32
N LEU A 30 8.28 -8.13 -3.31
CA LEU A 30 9.01 -9.14 -4.06
C LEU A 30 10.27 -8.58 -4.70
N LYS A 31 11.32 -9.40 -4.80
CA LYS A 31 12.51 -9.07 -5.58
C LYS A 31 12.13 -9.10 -7.07
N THR A 32 12.87 -8.38 -7.93
CA THR A 32 12.56 -8.24 -9.36
C THR A 32 12.30 -9.57 -10.06
N LYS A 33 13.21 -10.55 -9.90
CA LYS A 33 13.04 -11.89 -10.48
C LYS A 33 11.76 -12.62 -10.05
N ASP A 34 11.35 -12.44 -8.80
CA ASP A 34 10.18 -13.09 -8.24
C ASP A 34 8.91 -12.42 -8.77
N ARG A 35 8.96 -11.09 -8.99
CA ARG A 35 7.91 -10.30 -9.65
C ARG A 35 7.74 -10.70 -11.11
N ASP A 36 8.83 -10.92 -11.85
CA ASP A 36 8.74 -11.31 -13.26
C ASP A 36 8.12 -12.70 -13.41
N ALA A 37 8.50 -13.65 -12.55
CA ALA A 37 7.87 -14.97 -12.48
C ALA A 37 6.37 -14.87 -12.13
N GLN A 38 6.00 -14.02 -11.17
CA GLN A 38 4.60 -13.79 -10.82
C GLN A 38 3.82 -13.17 -11.99
N ARG A 39 4.39 -12.18 -12.66
CA ARG A 39 3.80 -11.53 -13.83
C ARG A 39 3.48 -12.55 -14.92
N MET A 40 4.41 -13.47 -15.19
CA MET A 40 4.18 -14.57 -16.13
C MET A 40 3.04 -15.49 -15.69
N ARG A 41 3.03 -15.94 -14.42
CA ARG A 41 1.98 -16.85 -13.91
C ARG A 41 0.59 -16.24 -14.01
N VAL A 42 0.42 -14.99 -13.58
CA VAL A 42 -0.87 -14.30 -13.60
C VAL A 42 -1.37 -14.13 -15.04
N TRP A 43 -0.50 -13.69 -15.95
CA TRP A 43 -0.87 -13.52 -17.36
C TRP A 43 -1.23 -14.84 -18.05
N GLN A 44 -0.47 -15.92 -17.79
CA GLN A 44 -0.76 -17.25 -18.32
C GLN A 44 -2.07 -17.83 -17.76
N SER A 45 -2.41 -17.49 -16.51
CA SER A 45 -3.65 -17.94 -15.88
C SER A 45 -4.88 -17.25 -16.46
N ASP A 46 -4.88 -15.92 -16.57
CA ASP A 46 -5.94 -15.16 -17.22
C ASP A 46 -5.38 -13.83 -17.78
N PRO A 47 -5.23 -13.71 -19.11
CA PRO A 47 -4.67 -12.52 -19.74
C PRO A 47 -5.71 -11.40 -19.90
N ARG A 48 -6.83 -11.43 -19.18
CA ARG A 48 -7.85 -10.37 -19.23
C ARG A 48 -7.54 -9.27 -18.23
N CYS A 49 -7.74 -8.03 -18.65
CA CYS A 49 -7.72 -6.89 -17.77
C CYS A 49 -8.87 -7.00 -16.76
N ALA A 50 -8.56 -6.96 -15.46
CA ALA A 50 -9.59 -7.00 -14.42
C ALA A 50 -10.49 -5.76 -14.37
N GLY A 51 -10.05 -4.63 -14.94
CA GLY A 51 -10.84 -3.39 -15.01
C GLY A 51 -11.85 -3.35 -16.15
N CYS A 52 -11.46 -3.80 -17.36
CA CYS A 52 -12.31 -3.68 -18.56
C CYS A 52 -12.62 -5.00 -19.27
N GLY A 53 -12.03 -6.12 -18.85
CA GLY A 53 -12.22 -7.45 -19.43
C GLY A 53 -11.48 -7.72 -20.74
N ALA A 54 -10.82 -6.71 -21.34
CA ALA A 54 -10.07 -6.88 -22.58
C ALA A 54 -8.86 -7.80 -22.39
N ILE A 55 -8.58 -8.64 -23.39
CA ILE A 55 -7.34 -9.45 -23.41
C ILE A 55 -6.16 -8.51 -23.66
N VAL A 56 -5.10 -8.64 -22.85
CA VAL A 56 -3.89 -7.82 -22.92
C VAL A 56 -2.68 -8.64 -23.35
N ALA A 57 -1.83 -8.08 -24.21
CA ALA A 57 -0.53 -8.67 -24.51
C ALA A 57 0.38 -8.62 -23.27
N TYR A 58 1.35 -9.53 -23.18
CA TYR A 58 2.25 -9.65 -22.02
C TYR A 58 3.04 -8.34 -21.75
N GLU A 59 3.36 -7.59 -22.80
CA GLU A 59 4.07 -6.31 -22.74
C GLU A 59 3.13 -5.12 -22.46
N GLN A 60 1.81 -5.29 -22.58
CA GLN A 60 0.81 -4.21 -22.58
C GLN A 60 -0.09 -4.20 -21.34
N PHE A 61 0.42 -4.68 -20.22
CA PHE A 61 -0.30 -4.68 -18.95
C PHE A 61 0.60 -4.34 -17.77
N GLU A 62 0.00 -4.02 -16.63
CA GLU A 62 0.67 -3.91 -15.35
C GLU A 62 0.13 -4.95 -14.39
N LEU A 63 1.05 -5.58 -13.66
CA LEU A 63 0.71 -6.47 -12.56
C LEU A 63 0.50 -5.60 -11.33
N ASP A 64 -0.72 -5.56 -10.84
CA ASP A 64 -1.13 -4.67 -9.76
C ASP A 64 -1.84 -5.45 -8.65
N HIS A 65 -1.80 -4.91 -7.43
CA HIS A 65 -2.44 -5.56 -6.28
C HIS A 65 -3.93 -5.24 -6.24
N VAL A 66 -4.81 -6.17 -5.88
CA VAL A 66 -6.25 -5.87 -5.68
C VAL A 66 -6.42 -4.95 -4.47
N GLN A 67 -5.84 -5.35 -3.33
CA GLN A 67 -5.66 -4.50 -2.17
C GLN A 67 -4.19 -4.01 -2.13
N PRO A 68 -3.94 -2.68 -2.07
CA PRO A 68 -2.58 -2.15 -2.00
C PRO A 68 -1.80 -2.69 -0.80
N LEU A 69 -0.49 -2.91 -0.98
CA LEU A 69 0.41 -3.24 0.13
C LEU A 69 0.37 -2.14 1.23
N SER A 70 0.18 -0.86 0.89
CA SER A 70 0.07 0.19 1.93
C SER A 70 -1.16 0.01 2.83
N ASP A 71 -2.16 -0.71 2.34
CA ASP A 71 -3.47 -0.87 2.97
C ASP A 71 -3.64 -2.30 3.53
N GLY A 72 -2.55 -3.04 3.68
CA GLY A 72 -2.54 -4.39 4.27
C GLY A 72 -2.70 -5.54 3.27
N GLY A 73 -2.64 -5.28 1.97
CA GLY A 73 -2.65 -6.34 0.95
C GLY A 73 -1.43 -7.27 1.04
N SER A 74 -1.59 -8.50 0.52
CA SER A 74 -0.52 -9.49 0.39
C SER A 74 0.15 -9.42 -1.00
N THR A 75 1.29 -10.10 -1.16
CA THR A 75 1.97 -10.25 -2.46
C THR A 75 1.57 -11.52 -3.19
N ASP A 76 0.55 -12.23 -2.71
CA ASP A 76 0.14 -13.52 -3.28
C ASP A 76 -0.59 -13.33 -4.60
N ASP A 77 -0.53 -14.35 -5.47
CA ASP A 77 -1.16 -14.31 -6.79
C ASP A 77 -2.68 -14.01 -6.70
N SER A 78 -3.34 -14.42 -5.61
CA SER A 78 -4.76 -14.13 -5.31
C SER A 78 -5.06 -12.65 -5.03
N ASN A 79 -4.06 -11.87 -4.60
CA ASN A 79 -4.18 -10.42 -4.43
C ASN A 79 -3.54 -9.66 -5.60
N THR A 80 -3.27 -10.32 -6.73
CA THR A 80 -2.73 -9.67 -7.92
C THR A 80 -3.66 -9.81 -9.11
N GLN A 81 -3.63 -8.81 -10.00
CA GLN A 81 -4.47 -8.73 -11.18
C GLN A 81 -3.70 -8.12 -12.35
N ALA A 82 -4.04 -8.56 -13.57
CA ALA A 82 -3.57 -7.91 -14.78
C ALA A 82 -4.45 -6.70 -15.09
N LEU A 83 -3.84 -5.53 -15.29
CA LEU A 83 -4.54 -4.33 -15.72
C LEU A 83 -3.91 -3.77 -16.99
N CYS A 84 -4.73 -3.43 -17.99
CA CYS A 84 -4.22 -2.62 -19.10
C CYS A 84 -3.75 -1.26 -18.56
N ILE A 85 -2.84 -0.62 -19.29
CA ILE A 85 -2.24 0.67 -18.90
C ILE A 85 -3.29 1.73 -18.50
N PRO A 86 -4.41 1.95 -19.23
CA PRO A 86 -5.40 2.94 -18.82
C PRO A 86 -6.10 2.58 -17.50
N CYS A 87 -6.57 1.34 -17.33
CA CYS A 87 -7.23 0.92 -16.09
C CYS A 87 -6.27 0.97 -14.88
N HIS A 88 -4.99 0.64 -15.08
CA HIS A 88 -3.99 0.76 -14.01
C HIS A 88 -3.80 2.23 -13.57
N ARG A 89 -3.77 3.17 -14.52
CA ARG A 89 -3.68 4.61 -14.22
C ARG A 89 -4.91 5.10 -13.45
N GLU A 90 -6.11 4.70 -13.88
CA GLU A 90 -7.35 5.04 -13.20
C GLU A 90 -7.37 4.53 -11.76
N LYS A 91 -7.01 3.26 -11.54
CA LYS A 91 -6.91 2.67 -10.21
C LYS A 91 -5.89 3.40 -9.33
N THR A 92 -4.70 3.68 -9.85
CA THR A 92 -3.65 4.42 -9.12
C THR A 92 -4.16 5.80 -8.67
N ASN A 93 -4.83 6.54 -9.56
CA ASN A 93 -5.39 7.85 -9.24
C ASN A 93 -6.48 7.76 -8.16
N ALA A 94 -7.37 6.77 -8.27
CA ALA A 94 -8.40 6.53 -7.27
C ALA A 94 -7.76 6.24 -5.90
N GLU A 95 -6.78 5.34 -5.82
CA GLU A 95 -6.09 5.00 -4.56
C GLU A 95 -5.31 6.16 -3.95
N VAL A 96 -4.71 7.01 -4.77
CA VAL A 96 -4.05 8.24 -4.27
C VAL A 96 -5.09 9.17 -3.66
N SER A 97 -6.23 9.36 -4.34
CA SER A 97 -7.31 10.21 -3.83
C SER A 97 -7.90 9.68 -2.52
N GLU A 98 -8.12 8.37 -2.41
CA GLU A 98 -8.65 7.73 -1.21
C GLU A 98 -7.67 7.82 -0.03
N ARG A 99 -6.37 7.63 -0.29
CA ARG A 99 -5.34 7.83 0.74
C ARG A 99 -5.26 9.28 1.22
N ALA A 100 -5.43 10.26 0.32
CA ALA A 100 -5.48 11.67 0.71
C ALA A 100 -6.69 11.97 1.61
N LYS A 101 -7.89 11.48 1.26
CA LYS A 101 -9.10 11.63 2.08
C LYS A 101 -8.94 11.02 3.47
N ARG A 102 -8.40 9.79 3.57
CA ARG A 102 -8.16 9.11 4.85
C ARG A 102 -7.19 9.87 5.74
N ARG A 103 -6.16 10.51 5.16
CA ARG A 103 -5.23 11.38 5.91
C ARG A 103 -5.90 12.64 6.44
N ALA A 104 -6.77 13.27 5.65
CA ALA A 104 -7.50 14.45 6.08
C ALA A 104 -8.55 14.12 7.17
N GLY A 105 -9.25 12.99 7.04
CA GLY A 105 -10.31 12.56 7.98
C GLY A 105 -9.82 11.99 9.31
N SER A 106 -8.53 11.65 9.45
CA SER A 106 -7.94 11.15 10.71
C SER A 106 -7.69 12.25 11.76
N SER A 107 -8.00 13.51 11.45
CA SER A 107 -7.86 14.67 12.35
C SER A 107 -9.17 14.96 13.10
N ILE A 108 -9.65 14.02 13.92
CA ILE A 108 -10.89 14.20 14.71
C ILE A 108 -10.70 14.26 16.24
N TYR A 109 -9.46 14.36 16.72
CA TYR A 109 -9.18 14.86 18.07
C TYR A 109 -8.11 15.95 17.96
N GLY A 110 -8.57 17.20 18.00
CA GLY A 110 -7.76 18.36 18.38
C GLY A 110 -7.78 18.55 19.89
#